data_AF-A0A068WPF8-F1
#
_entry.id   AF-A0A068WPF8-F1
#
_cell.length_a   1.000
_cell.length_b   1.000
_cell.length_c   1.000
_cell.angle_alpha   90.00
_cell.angle_beta   90.00
_cell.angle_gamma   90.00
#
_symmetry.space_group_name_H-M   'P 1'
#
loop_
_entity.id
_entity.type
_entity.pdbx_description
1 polymer ?
#
loop_
_entity_poly.entity_id
_entity_poly.type
_entity_poly.pdbx_seq_one_letter_code
_entity_poly.pdbx_strand_id
1 'polypeptide(L)'
;MSQFGLFYEGVRWDIPSEGGAACLSYLSETRRLFETLFFTIIYGSLLLWCIPRLKLPIDERYAPRKHIAWITMIHCLVFGIEIGYKLTARSLIFIFNPCHALTAVQIWLLFAKPSSFVTAVFRLHLHGINGTLLALLLPTAGTRTPALRVIYFVQHILILLIPACILDQRSVYSIEPLGDFHWVLTSLSIQTLYHFLFLQPLGMLTHANLNQMLCPFPADPFAGPHYRIAAMIHQPVLILLSGKLYSIIVLWLQQSIKSPNFLKPLCSSFHWLPGLAITWSNSNKATANQIICEKTVERRPRSLEELFQTQSSCSSLE
;
A
#
# COMPACT_ATOMS: atom_id res chain seq x y z
N MET A 1 37.25 10.78 7.74
CA MET A 1 35.79 10.52 7.93
C MET A 1 35.50 9.17 7.31
N SER A 2 34.85 8.25 8.01
CA SER A 2 34.51 6.95 7.42
C SER A 2 33.55 7.18 6.25
N GLN A 3 33.74 6.47 5.12
CA GLN A 3 32.85 6.61 3.95
C GLN A 3 31.37 6.29 4.26
N PHE A 4 31.11 5.63 5.40
CA PHE A 4 29.78 5.21 5.84
C PHE A 4 29.18 6.08 6.94
N GLY A 5 29.85 7.15 7.37
CA GLY A 5 29.43 7.94 8.51
C GLY A 5 28.03 8.55 8.40
N LEU A 6 27.62 8.89 7.17
CA LEU A 6 26.29 9.41 6.86
C LEU A 6 25.15 8.43 7.15
N PHE A 7 25.44 7.12 7.12
CA PHE A 7 24.39 6.10 7.25
C PHE A 7 23.96 5.88 8.69
N TYR A 8 24.89 5.84 9.65
CA TYR A 8 24.56 5.40 11.00
C TYR A 8 25.31 6.11 12.15
N GLU A 9 26.23 7.06 11.90
CA GLU A 9 26.95 7.74 13.00
C GLU A 9 26.02 8.57 13.91
N GLY A 10 24.90 9.06 13.39
CA GLY A 10 23.94 9.87 14.14
C GLY A 10 22.78 9.08 14.74
N VAL A 11 22.82 7.75 14.71
CA VAL A 11 21.83 6.91 15.40
C VAL A 11 22.02 7.06 16.91
N ARG A 12 20.92 7.30 17.64
CA ARG A 12 20.95 7.53 19.08
C ARG A 12 20.86 6.21 19.83
N TRP A 13 22.01 5.70 20.26
CA TRP A 13 22.14 4.42 20.97
C TRP A 13 21.56 4.44 22.39
N ASP A 14 21.33 5.62 22.95
CA ASP A 14 20.68 5.84 24.24
C ASP A 14 19.17 5.62 24.20
N ILE A 15 18.56 5.58 23.00
CA ILE A 15 17.14 5.35 22.81
C ILE A 15 16.90 3.86 22.53
N PRO A 16 16.23 3.13 23.43
CA PRO A 16 16.06 1.67 23.31
C PRO A 16 15.41 1.22 21.99
N SER A 17 14.58 2.06 21.38
CA SER A 17 13.91 1.74 20.12
C SER A 17 14.77 1.96 18.87
N GLU A 18 15.87 2.72 18.95
CA GLU A 18 16.68 3.11 17.78
C GLU A 18 17.88 2.16 17.53
N GLY A 19 18.40 1.47 18.56
CA GLY A 19 19.47 0.48 18.38
C GLY A 19 20.37 0.32 19.60
N GLY A 20 21.61 -0.12 19.35
CA GLY A 20 22.68 -0.20 20.35
C GLY A 20 22.96 -1.62 20.85
N ALA A 21 24.01 -1.75 21.67
CA ALA A 21 24.50 -3.06 22.12
C ALA A 21 23.45 -3.85 22.93
N ALA A 22 22.65 -3.16 23.76
CA ALA A 22 21.54 -3.78 24.49
C ALA A 22 20.44 -4.30 23.55
N CYS A 23 20.15 -3.57 22.47
CA CYS A 23 19.17 -4.00 21.47
C CYS A 23 19.68 -5.19 20.64
N LEU A 24 20.97 -5.18 20.27
CA LEU A 24 21.60 -6.29 19.55
C LEU A 24 21.61 -7.57 20.41
N SER A 25 22.03 -7.45 21.68
CA SER A 25 22.09 -8.57 22.64
C SER A 25 20.73 -9.01 23.18
N TYR A 26 19.63 -8.34 22.82
CA TYR A 26 18.28 -8.68 23.26
C TYR A 26 17.87 -10.13 22.89
N LEU A 27 18.33 -10.62 21.73
CA LEU A 27 18.17 -12.01 21.30
C LEU A 27 19.53 -12.65 21.02
N SER A 28 19.70 -13.90 21.45
CA SER A 28 20.90 -14.70 21.12
C SER A 28 21.04 -14.93 19.61
N GLU A 29 22.28 -14.98 19.13
CA GLU A 29 22.61 -15.27 17.73
C GLU A 29 22.04 -16.62 17.24
N THR A 30 22.11 -17.65 18.08
CA THR A 30 21.55 -18.98 17.77
C THR A 30 20.06 -18.90 17.47
N ARG A 31 19.31 -18.18 18.31
CA ARG A 31 17.88 -17.94 18.09
C ARG A 31 17.62 -17.15 16.81
N ARG A 32 18.42 -16.11 16.54
CA ARG A 32 18.30 -15.32 15.30
C ARG A 32 18.49 -16.20 14.07
N LEU A 33 19.52 -17.05 14.08
CA LEU A 33 19.80 -17.99 13.00
C LEU A 33 18.64 -18.96 12.79
N PHE A 34 18.14 -19.61 13.85
CA PHE A 34 17.02 -20.55 13.74
C PHE A 34 15.74 -19.89 13.24
N GLU A 35 15.37 -18.73 13.78
CA GLU A 35 14.19 -17.98 13.32
C GLU A 35 14.33 -17.57 11.86
N THR A 36 15.49 -17.03 11.45
CA THR A 36 15.75 -16.67 10.05
C THR A 36 15.63 -17.88 9.13
N LEU A 37 16.32 -18.99 9.43
CA LEU A 37 16.26 -20.20 8.58
C LEU A 37 14.82 -20.73 8.47
N PHE A 38 14.11 -20.82 9.60
CA PHE A 38 12.75 -21.32 9.65
C PHE A 38 11.79 -20.46 8.80
N PHE A 39 11.76 -19.14 9.02
CA PHE A 39 10.87 -18.25 8.27
C PHE A 39 11.29 -18.08 6.82
N THR A 40 12.59 -18.11 6.51
CA THR A 40 13.07 -18.09 5.12
C THR A 40 12.62 -19.33 4.35
N ILE A 41 12.67 -20.53 4.95
CA ILE A 41 12.18 -21.75 4.29
C ILE A 41 10.68 -21.63 4.03
N ILE A 42 9.88 -21.29 5.05
CA ILE A 42 8.42 -21.22 4.92
C ILE A 42 7.99 -20.19 3.88
N TYR A 43 8.46 -18.94 4.02
CA TYR A 43 8.04 -17.85 3.14
C TYR A 43 8.75 -17.88 1.79
N GLY A 44 9.95 -18.46 1.70
CA GLY A 44 10.61 -18.75 0.44
C GLY A 44 9.82 -19.78 -0.38
N SER A 45 9.43 -20.90 0.23
CA SER A 45 8.57 -21.90 -0.42
C SER A 45 7.21 -21.33 -0.81
N LEU A 46 6.59 -20.54 0.07
CA LEU A 46 5.31 -19.87 -0.23
C LEU A 46 5.45 -18.90 -1.41
N LEU A 47 6.50 -18.09 -1.45
CA LEU A 47 6.78 -17.16 -2.53
C LEU A 47 6.94 -17.89 -3.87
N LEU A 48 7.77 -18.94 -3.90
CA LEU A 48 8.01 -19.76 -5.09
C LEU A 48 6.72 -20.46 -5.58
N TRP A 49 5.83 -20.82 -4.65
CA TRP A 49 4.53 -21.40 -4.99
C TRP A 49 3.54 -20.36 -5.52
N CYS A 50 3.50 -19.14 -4.97
CA CYS A 50 2.55 -18.11 -5.38
C CYS A 50 2.91 -17.41 -6.70
N ILE A 51 4.19 -17.12 -6.95
CA ILE A 51 4.65 -16.39 -8.15
C ILE A 51 4.07 -16.93 -9.47
N PRO A 52 4.14 -18.24 -9.79
CA PRO A 52 3.62 -18.76 -11.06
C PRO A 52 2.08 -18.71 -11.17
N ARG A 53 1.38 -18.41 -10.07
CA ARG A 53 -0.08 -18.32 -10.00
C ARG A 53 -0.61 -16.89 -10.10
N LEU A 54 0.28 -15.89 -10.15
CA LEU A 54 -0.10 -14.50 -10.28
C LEU A 54 -0.64 -14.21 -11.68
N LYS A 55 -1.90 -13.77 -11.75
CA LYS A 55 -2.58 -13.40 -13.00
C LYS A 55 -2.56 -11.90 -13.21
N LEU A 56 -1.86 -11.45 -14.24
CA LEU A 56 -1.87 -10.08 -14.70
C LEU A 56 -2.84 -9.90 -15.87
N PRO A 57 -3.50 -8.74 -15.99
CA PRO A 57 -4.34 -8.45 -17.16
C PRO A 57 -3.45 -8.40 -18.42
N ILE A 58 -3.89 -9.10 -19.48
CA ILE A 58 -3.19 -9.19 -20.77
C ILE A 58 -3.45 -7.94 -21.62
N ASP A 59 -4.56 -7.23 -21.37
CA ASP A 59 -5.10 -6.20 -22.27
C ASP A 59 -4.34 -4.85 -22.15
N GLU A 60 -3.83 -4.36 -23.28
CA GLU A 60 -3.03 -3.14 -23.46
C GLU A 60 -3.86 -1.85 -23.50
N ARG A 61 -5.14 -1.89 -23.11
CA ARG A 61 -5.94 -0.66 -22.95
C ARG A 61 -5.52 0.09 -21.70
N TYR A 62 -4.33 0.68 -21.77
CA TYR A 62 -3.82 1.64 -20.80
C TYR A 62 -4.69 2.89 -20.87
N ALA A 63 -5.77 2.93 -20.08
CA ALA A 63 -6.52 4.15 -19.89
C ALA A 63 -5.58 5.28 -19.46
N PRO A 64 -5.80 6.52 -19.93
CA PRO A 64 -4.97 7.64 -19.56
C PRO A 64 -4.92 7.74 -18.05
N ARG A 65 -3.69 7.79 -17.53
CA ARG A 65 -3.41 7.88 -16.11
C ARG A 65 -4.20 9.04 -15.50
N LYS A 66 -4.90 8.80 -14.39
CA LYS A 66 -5.40 9.90 -13.56
C LYS A 66 -4.19 10.66 -13.03
N HIS A 67 -3.87 11.78 -13.64
CA HIS A 67 -2.71 12.58 -13.26
C HIS A 67 -3.05 13.40 -12.02
N ILE A 68 -2.43 13.06 -10.89
CA ILE A 68 -2.68 13.70 -9.60
C ILE A 68 -1.48 14.57 -9.22
N ALA A 69 -1.17 15.54 -10.08
CA ALA A 69 0.05 16.36 -10.03
C ALA A 69 0.35 16.89 -8.62
N TRP A 70 -0.64 17.50 -7.99
CA TRP A 70 -0.51 18.14 -6.68
C TRP A 70 -0.18 17.14 -5.57
N ILE A 71 -0.87 16.02 -5.50
CA ILE A 71 -0.60 14.99 -4.47
C ILE A 71 0.78 14.35 -4.72
N THR A 72 1.13 14.09 -5.98
CA THR A 72 2.48 13.59 -6.33
C THR A 72 3.57 14.57 -5.89
N MET A 73 3.41 15.86 -6.18
CA MET A 73 4.37 16.89 -5.79
C MET A 73 4.52 16.97 -4.27
N ILE A 74 3.40 16.97 -3.53
CA ILE A 74 3.41 16.95 -2.06
C ILE A 74 4.12 15.71 -1.55
N HIS A 75 3.86 14.55 -2.13
CA HIS A 75 4.48 13.28 -1.72
C HIS A 75 5.99 13.28 -1.94
N CYS A 76 6.46 13.77 -3.09
CA CYS A 76 7.89 13.95 -3.36
C CYS A 76 8.53 14.95 -2.39
N LEU A 77 7.87 16.06 -2.08
CA LEU A 77 8.36 17.05 -1.12
C LEU A 77 8.50 16.47 0.28
N VAL A 78 7.46 15.78 0.78
CA VAL A 78 7.45 15.13 2.10
C VAL A 78 8.55 14.10 2.20
N PHE A 79 8.73 13.25 1.17
CA PHE A 79 9.80 12.27 1.15
C PHE A 79 11.20 12.90 1.06
N GLY A 80 11.35 13.97 0.28
CA GLY A 80 12.59 14.75 0.20
C GLY A 80 12.97 15.39 1.54
N ILE A 81 12.00 15.94 2.28
CA ILE A 81 12.22 16.47 3.64
C ILE A 81 12.67 15.35 4.59
N GLU A 82 12.03 14.19 4.56
CA GLU A 82 12.40 13.03 5.39
C GLU A 82 13.84 12.56 5.08
N ILE A 83 14.21 12.45 3.81
CA ILE A 83 15.59 12.13 3.39
C ILE A 83 16.56 13.20 3.87
N GLY A 84 16.27 14.48 3.63
CA GLY A 84 17.12 15.61 4.02
C GLY A 84 17.37 15.65 5.53
N TYR A 85 16.35 15.35 6.33
CA TYR A 85 16.51 15.21 7.76
C TYR A 85 17.43 14.05 8.13
N LYS A 86 17.22 12.85 7.57
CA LYS A 86 18.08 11.69 7.88
C LYS A 86 19.53 11.88 7.45
N LEU A 87 19.77 12.59 6.35
CA LEU A 87 21.11 12.99 5.93
C LEU A 87 21.76 13.93 6.95
N THR A 88 21.03 14.97 7.37
CA THR A 88 21.51 15.94 8.37
C THR A 88 21.78 15.26 9.72
N ALA A 89 20.88 14.35 10.11
CA ALA A 89 20.96 13.58 11.34
C ALA A 89 21.88 12.35 11.24
N ARG A 90 22.58 12.14 10.12
CA ARG A 90 23.49 10.99 9.88
C ARG A 90 22.89 9.63 10.25
N SER A 91 21.61 9.45 9.95
CA SER A 91 20.80 8.28 10.28
C SER A 91 20.06 7.75 9.05
N LEU A 92 20.69 7.89 7.88
CA LEU A 92 20.14 7.47 6.58
C LEU A 92 19.79 5.98 6.55
N ILE A 93 20.40 5.14 7.39
CA ILE A 93 20.09 3.72 7.52
C ILE A 93 18.59 3.45 7.74
N PHE A 94 17.87 4.34 8.43
CA PHE A 94 16.43 4.18 8.66
C PHE A 94 15.58 4.39 7.39
N ILE A 95 16.14 4.79 6.26
CA ILE A 95 15.44 4.83 4.97
C ILE A 95 14.99 3.43 4.51
N PHE A 96 15.62 2.38 5.04
CA PHE A 96 15.22 1.00 4.78
C PHE A 96 14.01 0.55 5.63
N ASN A 97 13.50 1.37 6.55
CA ASN A 97 12.23 1.01 7.20
C ASN A 97 11.10 0.93 6.16
N PRO A 98 10.17 -0.04 6.28
CA PRO A 98 9.16 -0.33 5.25
C PRO A 98 8.34 0.88 4.78
N CYS A 99 7.98 1.82 5.67
CA CYS A 99 7.19 3.00 5.27
C CYS A 99 7.94 3.91 4.26
N HIS A 100 9.25 4.07 4.40
CA HIS A 100 10.08 4.84 3.48
C HIS A 100 10.30 4.08 2.16
N ALA A 101 10.53 2.77 2.23
CA ALA A 101 10.62 1.92 1.05
C ALA A 101 9.31 1.93 0.24
N LEU A 102 8.15 1.84 0.92
CA LEU A 102 6.84 1.96 0.29
C LEU A 102 6.62 3.35 -0.31
N THR A 103 7.05 4.43 0.37
CA THR A 103 7.00 5.79 -0.18
C THR A 103 7.79 5.88 -1.48
N ALA A 104 9.01 5.32 -1.53
CA ALA A 104 9.81 5.27 -2.74
C ALA A 104 9.13 4.46 -3.87
N VAL A 105 8.54 3.31 -3.54
CA VAL A 105 7.75 2.50 -4.50
C VAL A 105 6.53 3.29 -5.01
N GLN A 106 5.82 4.03 -4.16
CA GLN A 106 4.71 4.87 -4.56
C GLN A 106 5.13 6.00 -5.49
N ILE A 107 6.22 6.70 -5.16
CA ILE A 107 6.78 7.73 -6.04
C ILE A 107 7.14 7.10 -7.40
N TRP A 108 7.80 5.94 -7.41
CA TRP A 108 8.12 5.24 -8.66
C TRP A 108 6.85 4.87 -9.44
N LEU A 109 5.82 4.30 -8.80
CA LEU A 109 4.52 4.03 -9.42
C LEU A 109 3.93 5.31 -10.02
N LEU A 110 4.09 6.44 -9.32
CA LEU A 110 3.64 7.74 -9.78
C LEU A 110 4.50 8.36 -10.92
N PHE A 111 5.53 7.71 -11.41
CA PHE A 111 6.27 8.17 -12.60
C PHE A 111 6.42 7.09 -13.67
N ALA A 112 6.22 5.82 -13.31
CA ALA A 112 6.41 4.69 -14.19
C ALA A 112 5.45 4.75 -15.40
N LYS A 113 5.97 4.34 -16.57
CA LYS A 113 5.16 4.16 -17.77
C LYS A 113 4.22 2.96 -17.57
N PRO A 114 2.98 3.01 -18.08
CA PRO A 114 2.03 1.91 -17.99
C PRO A 114 2.64 0.60 -18.49
N SER A 115 2.56 -0.46 -17.67
CA SER A 115 3.02 -1.81 -18.01
C SER A 115 2.41 -2.84 -17.07
N SER A 116 2.41 -4.11 -17.47
CA SER A 116 2.03 -5.24 -16.60
C SER A 116 2.86 -5.28 -15.30
N PHE A 117 4.13 -4.89 -15.36
CA PHE A 117 4.99 -4.81 -14.19
C PHE A 117 4.53 -3.73 -13.19
N VAL A 118 4.07 -2.57 -13.68
CA VAL A 118 3.47 -1.53 -12.82
C VAL A 118 2.23 -2.06 -12.10
N THR A 119 1.37 -2.82 -12.78
CA THR A 119 0.22 -3.47 -12.15
C THR A 119 0.65 -4.46 -11.08
N ALA A 120 1.67 -5.28 -11.34
CA ALA A 120 2.19 -6.22 -10.36
C ALA A 120 2.71 -5.51 -9.11
N VAL A 121 3.54 -4.47 -9.28
CA VAL A 121 4.09 -3.68 -8.17
C VAL A 121 2.97 -2.98 -7.41
N PHE A 122 1.99 -2.39 -8.09
CA PHE A 122 0.85 -1.73 -7.44
C PHE A 122 0.05 -2.69 -6.55
N ARG A 123 -0.27 -3.89 -7.04
CA ARG A 123 -0.99 -4.91 -6.27
C ARG A 123 -0.19 -5.40 -5.07
N LEU A 124 1.09 -5.69 -5.24
CA LEU A 124 1.96 -6.10 -4.12
C LEU A 124 2.11 -5.00 -3.07
N HIS A 125 2.27 -3.75 -3.54
CA HIS A 125 2.36 -2.56 -2.71
C HIS A 125 1.10 -2.35 -1.86
N LEU A 126 -0.10 -2.56 -2.41
CA LEU A 126 -1.36 -2.44 -1.66
C LEU A 126 -1.43 -3.35 -0.44
N HIS A 127 -0.84 -4.54 -0.51
CA HIS A 127 -0.76 -5.49 0.60
C HIS A 127 0.41 -5.20 1.56
N GLY A 128 1.26 -4.22 1.24
CA GLY A 128 2.35 -3.74 2.11
C GLY A 128 1.97 -2.57 3.02
N ILE A 129 0.79 -1.98 2.87
CA ILE A 129 0.39 -0.78 3.64
C ILE A 129 -0.03 -1.09 5.10
N ASN A 130 -0.05 -2.35 5.53
CA ASN A 130 -0.40 -2.75 6.90
C ASN A 130 0.50 -2.08 7.94
N GLY A 131 1.80 -1.97 7.64
CA GLY A 131 2.76 -1.30 8.51
C GLY A 131 2.42 0.18 8.70
N THR A 132 1.90 0.84 7.66
CA THR A 132 1.45 2.23 7.73
C THR A 132 0.23 2.39 8.62
N LEU A 133 -0.75 1.48 8.54
CA LEU A 133 -1.91 1.48 9.45
C LEU A 133 -1.46 1.33 10.90
N LEU A 134 -0.55 0.40 11.17
CA LEU A 134 -0.02 0.19 12.51
C LEU A 134 0.75 1.41 13.03
N ALA A 135 1.55 2.07 12.18
CA ALA A 135 2.28 3.28 12.53
C ALA A 135 1.38 4.51 12.80
N LEU A 136 0.16 4.54 12.25
CA LEU A 136 -0.83 5.58 12.58
C LEU A 136 -1.57 5.28 13.89
N LEU A 137 -1.87 4.00 14.16
CA LEU A 137 -2.57 3.57 15.38
C LEU A 137 -1.65 3.56 16.61
N LEU A 138 -0.40 3.13 16.43
CA LEU A 138 0.62 2.99 17.47
C LEU A 138 1.89 3.77 17.07
N PRO A 139 1.83 5.12 17.09
CA PRO A 139 2.91 5.95 16.55
C PRO A 139 4.17 5.91 17.42
N THR A 140 5.30 5.61 16.81
CA THR A 140 6.63 5.68 17.45
C THR A 140 7.28 7.06 17.26
N ALA A 141 6.48 8.13 17.27
CA ALA A 141 6.90 9.51 16.95
C ALA A 141 7.26 10.37 18.18
N GLY A 142 7.35 9.76 19.37
CA GLY A 142 7.57 10.46 20.64
C GLY A 142 8.90 11.22 20.71
N THR A 143 9.96 10.67 20.11
CA THR A 143 11.33 11.21 20.17
C THR A 143 11.64 12.22 19.05
N ARG A 144 10.66 12.54 18.20
CA ARG A 144 10.79 13.48 17.07
C ARG A 144 10.40 14.90 17.48
N THR A 145 11.04 15.90 16.87
CA THR A 145 10.64 17.31 17.01
C THR A 145 9.21 17.52 16.48
N PRO A 146 8.51 18.60 16.87
CA PRO A 146 7.14 18.84 16.42
C PRO A 146 6.96 18.84 14.90
N ALA A 147 7.88 19.50 14.17
CA ALA A 147 7.85 19.55 12.70
C ALA A 147 7.99 18.15 12.08
N LEU A 148 8.91 17.34 12.60
CA LEU A 148 9.11 15.97 12.11
C LEU A 148 7.96 15.03 12.46
N ARG A 149 7.29 15.27 13.59
CA ARG A 149 6.08 14.54 13.94
C ARG A 149 4.97 14.81 12.93
N VAL A 150 4.80 16.07 12.50
CA VAL A 150 3.85 16.42 11.44
C VAL A 150 4.22 15.71 10.13
N ILE A 151 5.48 15.79 9.71
CA ILE A 151 5.97 15.11 8.49
C ILE A 151 5.71 13.60 8.55
N TYR A 152 5.97 12.96 9.71
CA TYR A 152 5.66 11.56 9.94
C TYR A 152 4.18 11.25 9.67
N PHE A 153 3.24 11.98 10.28
CA PHE A 153 1.82 11.71 10.08
C PHE A 153 1.37 12.02 8.64
N VAL A 154 1.84 13.13 8.06
CA VAL A 154 1.53 13.49 6.67
C VAL A 154 2.02 12.40 5.71
N GLN A 155 3.25 11.91 5.88
CA GLN A 155 3.79 10.82 5.07
C GLN A 155 2.92 9.57 5.16
N HIS A 156 2.54 9.14 6.37
CA HIS A 156 1.77 7.92 6.57
C HIS A 156 0.34 8.05 6.02
N ILE A 157 -0.28 9.24 6.15
CA ILE A 157 -1.57 9.53 5.52
C ILE A 157 -1.45 9.47 4.00
N LEU A 158 -0.39 10.05 3.42
CA LEU A 158 -0.17 10.02 1.97
C LEU A 158 0.02 8.59 1.45
N ILE A 159 0.72 7.73 2.19
CA ILE A 159 0.87 6.31 1.84
C ILE A 159 -0.49 5.62 1.71
N LEU A 160 -1.49 6.00 2.50
CA LEU A 160 -2.84 5.46 2.38
C LEU A 160 -3.69 6.21 1.34
N LEU A 161 -3.46 7.50 1.13
CA LEU A 161 -4.27 8.33 0.24
C LEU A 161 -3.96 8.09 -1.24
N ILE A 162 -2.68 8.02 -1.60
CA ILE A 162 -2.21 7.87 -2.99
C ILE A 162 -2.81 6.65 -3.68
N PRO A 163 -2.67 5.42 -3.15
CA PRO A 163 -3.30 4.25 -3.73
C PRO A 163 -4.82 4.41 -3.90
N ALA A 164 -5.52 5.02 -2.93
CA ALA A 164 -6.96 5.26 -3.05
C ALA A 164 -7.31 6.21 -4.20
N CYS A 165 -6.47 7.21 -4.44
CA CYS A 165 -6.68 8.21 -5.47
C CYS A 165 -6.40 7.70 -6.88
N ILE A 166 -5.40 6.82 -7.05
CA ILE A 166 -4.98 6.29 -8.36
C ILE A 166 -5.62 4.95 -8.72
N LEU A 167 -6.19 4.21 -7.74
CA LEU A 167 -6.87 2.94 -7.97
C LEU A 167 -7.99 3.11 -9.00
N ASP A 168 -7.90 2.35 -10.08
CA ASP A 168 -8.90 2.30 -11.14
C ASP A 168 -8.85 0.94 -11.83
N GLN A 169 -9.98 0.22 -11.78
CA GLN A 169 -10.15 -1.12 -12.36
C GLN A 169 -9.99 -1.15 -13.89
N ARG A 170 -10.06 0.02 -14.56
CA ARG A 170 -9.88 0.14 -16.00
C ARG A 170 -8.47 0.59 -16.39
N SER A 171 -7.53 0.58 -15.44
CA SER A 171 -6.16 1.08 -15.63
C SER A 171 -5.11 0.07 -15.15
N VAL A 172 -3.83 0.46 -15.26
CA VAL A 172 -2.70 -0.28 -14.67
C VAL A 172 -2.76 -0.36 -13.15
N TYR A 173 -3.52 0.52 -12.49
CA TYR A 173 -3.75 0.50 -11.05
C TYR A 173 -5.02 -0.29 -10.69
N SER A 174 -5.24 -1.41 -11.37
CA SER A 174 -6.30 -2.36 -11.07
C SER A 174 -5.87 -3.34 -9.98
N ILE A 175 -6.82 -3.70 -9.11
CA ILE A 175 -6.59 -4.71 -8.08
C ILE A 175 -6.83 -6.11 -8.66
N GLU A 176 -6.32 -7.13 -7.99
CA GLU A 176 -6.66 -8.52 -8.27
C GLU A 176 -8.09 -8.86 -7.82
N PRO A 177 -8.72 -9.91 -8.38
CA PRO A 177 -10.00 -10.40 -7.87
C PRO A 177 -9.97 -10.61 -6.34
N LEU A 178 -11.06 -10.27 -5.66
CA LEU A 178 -11.08 -10.32 -4.18
C LEU A 178 -10.80 -11.73 -3.63
N GLY A 179 -11.22 -12.77 -4.34
CA GLY A 179 -10.93 -14.18 -3.99
C GLY A 179 -9.53 -14.67 -4.35
N ASP A 180 -8.72 -13.88 -5.06
CA ASP A 180 -7.34 -14.25 -5.38
C ASP A 180 -6.40 -13.83 -4.25
N PHE A 181 -6.00 -14.78 -3.42
CA PHE A 181 -5.09 -14.56 -2.30
C PHE A 181 -3.61 -14.70 -2.66
N HIS A 182 -3.27 -15.14 -3.88
CA HIS A 182 -1.86 -15.35 -4.26
C HIS A 182 -1.07 -14.03 -4.20
N TRP A 183 -1.69 -12.90 -4.54
CA TRP A 183 -1.09 -11.57 -4.43
C TRP A 183 -0.77 -11.18 -2.98
N VAL A 184 -1.69 -11.48 -2.06
CA VAL A 184 -1.53 -11.18 -0.63
C VAL A 184 -0.41 -12.04 -0.04
N LEU A 185 -0.43 -13.34 -0.33
CA LEU A 185 0.59 -14.29 0.12
C LEU A 185 1.97 -13.99 -0.45
N THR A 186 2.03 -13.54 -1.71
CA THR A 186 3.28 -13.08 -2.34
C THR A 186 3.81 -11.83 -1.62
N SER A 187 2.97 -10.82 -1.39
CA SER A 187 3.38 -9.60 -0.68
C SER A 187 3.83 -9.92 0.75
N LEU A 188 3.08 -10.75 1.47
CA LEU A 188 3.45 -11.24 2.81
C LEU A 188 4.83 -11.92 2.81
N SER A 189 5.09 -12.77 1.81
CA SER A 189 6.37 -13.48 1.70
C SER A 189 7.52 -12.53 1.39
N ILE A 190 7.34 -11.60 0.45
CA ILE A 190 8.34 -10.57 0.13
C ILE A 190 8.65 -9.73 1.37
N GLN A 191 7.62 -9.27 2.08
CA GLN A 191 7.79 -8.50 3.30
C GLN A 191 8.55 -9.29 4.37
N THR A 192 8.16 -10.53 4.64
CA THR A 192 8.84 -11.35 5.65
C THR A 192 10.30 -11.59 5.29
N LEU A 193 10.58 -11.96 4.03
CA LEU A 193 11.94 -12.18 3.55
C LEU A 193 12.77 -10.88 3.60
N TYR A 194 12.18 -9.74 3.27
CA TYR A 194 12.83 -8.43 3.42
C TYR A 194 13.28 -8.17 4.86
N HIS A 195 12.46 -8.51 5.84
CA HIS A 195 12.80 -8.34 7.25
C HIS A 195 13.94 -9.29 7.69
N PHE A 196 13.83 -10.58 7.42
CA PHE A 196 14.79 -11.58 7.90
C PHE A 196 16.09 -11.65 7.10
N LEU A 197 16.04 -11.43 5.78
CA LEU A 197 17.20 -11.55 4.89
C LEU A 197 17.89 -10.23 4.58
N PHE A 198 17.24 -9.09 4.80
CA PHE A 198 17.82 -7.78 4.54
C PHE A 198 17.90 -6.89 5.78
N LEU A 199 16.78 -6.58 6.43
CA LEU A 199 16.78 -5.66 7.58
C LEU A 199 17.52 -6.22 8.80
N GLN A 200 17.33 -7.50 9.13
CA GLN A 200 18.02 -8.11 10.26
C GLN A 200 19.54 -8.12 10.08
N PRO A 201 20.13 -8.66 8.99
CA PRO A 201 21.58 -8.62 8.80
C PRO A 201 22.13 -7.19 8.79
N LEU A 202 21.43 -6.26 8.14
CA LEU A 202 21.83 -4.86 8.11
C LEU A 202 21.79 -4.21 9.50
N GLY A 203 20.76 -4.51 10.29
CA GLY A 203 20.65 -4.08 11.68
C GLY A 203 21.77 -4.68 12.54
N MET A 204 22.11 -5.95 12.36
CA MET A 204 23.20 -6.59 13.10
C MET A 204 24.55 -5.97 12.76
N LEU A 205 24.79 -5.64 11.49
CA LEU A 205 26.03 -4.99 11.05
C LEU A 205 26.16 -3.55 11.57
N THR A 206 25.06 -2.82 11.63
CA THR A 206 25.05 -1.38 11.95
C THR A 206 24.63 -1.06 13.38
N HIS A 207 24.17 -2.05 14.13
CA HIS A 207 23.52 -1.96 15.44
C HIS A 207 22.22 -1.14 15.46
N ALA A 208 21.73 -0.69 14.30
CA ALA A 208 20.49 0.06 14.17
C ALA A 208 19.28 -0.88 14.20
N ASN A 209 18.25 -0.53 14.96
CA ASN A 209 17.04 -1.34 15.10
C ASN A 209 16.07 -1.08 13.93
N LEU A 210 16.40 -1.62 12.75
CA LEU A 210 15.58 -1.49 11.55
C LEU A 210 14.29 -2.29 11.68
N ASN A 211 13.16 -1.59 11.64
CA ASN A 211 11.81 -2.10 11.85
C ASN A 211 11.71 -3.17 12.95
N GLN A 212 12.37 -2.92 14.09
CA GLN A 212 12.31 -3.75 15.30
C GLN A 212 12.87 -5.17 15.11
N MET A 213 13.76 -5.39 14.13
CA MET A 213 14.37 -6.70 13.89
C MET A 213 15.43 -7.10 14.94
N LEU A 214 15.97 -6.14 15.69
CA LEU A 214 16.95 -6.42 16.75
C LEU A 214 16.29 -6.58 18.12
N CYS A 215 15.42 -5.65 18.49
CA CYS A 215 14.67 -5.64 19.75
C CYS A 215 13.28 -5.01 19.58
N PRO A 216 12.31 -5.31 20.45
CA PRO A 216 10.96 -4.77 20.35
C PRO A 216 10.91 -3.28 20.72
N PHE A 217 9.83 -2.61 20.31
CA PHE A 217 9.54 -1.25 20.79
C PHE A 217 9.16 -1.30 22.29
N PRO A 218 9.52 -0.31 23.13
CA PRO A 218 9.24 -0.36 24.57
C PRO A 218 7.76 -0.54 24.95
N ALA A 219 6.83 -0.07 24.11
CA ALA A 219 5.39 -0.23 24.34
C ALA A 219 4.77 -1.43 23.60
N ASP A 220 5.59 -2.34 23.06
CA ASP A 220 5.11 -3.54 22.39
C ASP A 220 4.45 -4.49 23.42
N PRO A 221 3.15 -4.83 23.27
CA PRO A 221 2.46 -5.71 24.21
C PRO A 221 2.99 -7.15 24.19
N PHE A 222 3.77 -7.52 23.17
CA PHE A 222 4.43 -8.82 23.05
C PHE A 222 5.93 -8.75 23.37
N ALA A 223 6.39 -7.67 24.01
CA ALA A 223 7.77 -7.54 24.44
C ALA A 223 8.20 -8.76 25.26
N GLY A 224 9.35 -9.31 24.89
CA GLY A 224 9.90 -10.54 25.45
C GLY A 224 10.72 -11.28 24.41
N PRO A 225 11.36 -12.39 24.78
CA PRO A 225 12.24 -13.12 23.86
C PRO A 225 11.48 -13.67 22.64
N HIS A 226 10.16 -13.81 22.70
CA HIS A 226 9.31 -14.32 21.62
C HIS A 226 8.58 -13.25 20.79
N TYR A 227 8.92 -11.97 20.93
CA TYR A 227 8.19 -10.88 20.25
C TYR A 227 8.15 -11.04 18.72
N ARG A 228 9.23 -11.55 18.10
CA ARG A 228 9.25 -11.82 16.65
C ARG A 228 8.35 -12.98 16.26
N ILE A 229 8.25 -14.02 17.09
CA ILE A 229 7.31 -15.12 16.87
C ILE A 229 5.87 -14.61 16.97
N ALA A 230 5.56 -13.77 17.96
CA ALA A 230 4.26 -13.12 18.07
C ALA A 230 3.96 -12.27 16.81
N ALA A 231 4.92 -11.47 16.33
CA ALA A 231 4.80 -10.73 15.08
C ALA A 231 4.52 -11.65 13.89
N MET A 232 5.19 -12.80 13.80
CA MET A 232 4.96 -13.79 12.75
C MET A 232 3.63 -14.55 12.86
N ILE A 233 2.84 -14.32 13.90
CA ILE A 233 1.47 -14.82 14.02
C ILE A 233 0.47 -13.72 13.65
N HIS A 234 0.58 -12.54 14.28
CA HIS A 234 -0.42 -11.49 14.09
C HIS A 234 -0.23 -10.68 12.79
N GLN A 235 1.00 -10.49 12.30
CA GLN A 235 1.26 -9.73 11.07
C GLN A 235 0.71 -10.42 9.81
N PRO A 236 0.87 -11.75 9.62
CA PRO A 236 0.21 -12.44 8.51
C PRO A 236 -1.31 -12.24 8.50
N VAL A 237 -1.96 -12.36 9.66
CA VAL A 237 -3.42 -12.14 9.79
C VAL A 237 -3.77 -10.70 9.41
N LEU A 238 -3.02 -9.72 9.92
CA LEU A 238 -3.25 -8.32 9.60
C LEU A 238 -3.09 -8.05 8.09
N ILE A 239 -2.03 -8.56 7.46
CA ILE A 239 -1.77 -8.39 6.02
C ILE A 239 -2.87 -9.03 5.17
N LEU A 240 -3.31 -10.24 5.53
CA LEU A 240 -4.38 -10.96 4.85
C LEU A 240 -5.69 -10.17 4.82
N LEU A 241 -5.98 -9.43 5.90
CA LEU A 241 -7.21 -8.66 6.05
C LEU A 241 -7.07 -7.24 5.50
N SER A 242 -5.97 -6.55 5.80
CA SER A 242 -5.87 -5.10 5.63
C SER A 242 -5.88 -4.67 4.16
N GLY A 243 -5.11 -5.33 3.30
CA GLY A 243 -5.01 -4.92 1.88
C GLY A 243 -6.31 -5.18 1.11
N LYS A 244 -6.98 -6.31 1.39
CA LYS A 244 -8.31 -6.63 0.83
C LYS A 244 -9.38 -5.68 1.35
N LEU A 245 -9.44 -5.47 2.67
CA LEU A 245 -10.41 -4.54 3.29
C LEU A 245 -10.22 -3.12 2.76
N TYR A 246 -8.97 -2.66 2.67
CA TYR A 246 -8.63 -1.37 2.09
C TYR A 246 -9.15 -1.24 0.66
N SER A 247 -8.92 -2.25 -0.18
CA SER A 247 -9.38 -2.27 -1.56
C SER A 247 -10.91 -2.21 -1.68
N ILE A 248 -11.62 -2.95 -0.82
CA ILE A 248 -13.10 -2.94 -0.74
C ILE A 248 -13.59 -1.55 -0.35
N ILE A 249 -13.02 -0.94 0.71
CA ILE A 249 -13.40 0.39 1.19
C ILE A 249 -13.20 1.43 0.09
N VAL A 250 -12.04 1.43 -0.58
CA VAL A 250 -11.77 2.38 -1.67
C VAL A 250 -12.76 2.23 -2.82
N LEU A 251 -13.03 1.00 -3.26
CA LEU A 251 -13.99 0.75 -4.33
C LEU A 251 -15.41 1.19 -3.95
N TRP A 252 -15.83 0.90 -2.72
CA TRP A 252 -17.12 1.33 -2.19
C TRP A 252 -17.24 2.86 -2.11
N LEU A 253 -16.20 3.55 -1.63
CA LEU A 253 -16.15 5.02 -1.60
C LEU A 253 -16.24 5.61 -3.01
N GLN A 254 -15.47 5.08 -3.96
CA GLN A 254 -15.48 5.53 -5.35
C GLN A 254 -16.85 5.34 -6.01
N GLN A 255 -17.55 4.23 -5.72
CA GLN A 255 -18.90 3.98 -6.21
C GLN A 255 -19.92 4.93 -5.56
N SER A 256 -19.80 5.18 -4.26
CA SER A 256 -20.68 6.08 -3.50
C SER A 256 -20.59 7.52 -4.00
N ILE A 257 -19.38 8.03 -4.26
CA ILE A 257 -19.15 9.38 -4.80
C ILE A 257 -19.75 9.54 -6.20
N LYS A 258 -19.70 8.48 -7.04
CA LYS A 258 -20.27 8.49 -8.38
C LYS A 258 -21.80 8.33 -8.40
N SER A 259 -22.42 7.95 -7.28
CA SER A 259 -23.87 7.81 -7.19
C SER A 259 -24.54 9.19 -7.21
N PRO A 260 -25.50 9.45 -8.11
CA PRO A 260 -26.22 10.73 -8.17
C PRO A 260 -26.98 11.06 -6.87
N ASN A 261 -27.23 10.06 -6.03
CA ASN A 261 -27.89 10.25 -4.74
C ASN A 261 -26.96 10.79 -3.63
N PHE A 262 -25.64 10.69 -3.78
CA PHE A 262 -24.68 11.27 -2.83
C PHE A 262 -24.50 12.79 -3.03
N LEU A 263 -24.57 13.25 -4.28
CA LEU A 263 -24.45 14.68 -4.62
C LEU A 263 -25.73 15.48 -4.35
N LYS A 264 -26.89 14.82 -4.30
CA LYS A 264 -28.18 15.47 -3.98
C LYS A 264 -28.20 16.18 -2.63
N PRO A 265 -27.81 15.55 -1.50
CA PRO A 265 -27.78 16.24 -0.20
C PRO A 265 -26.72 17.35 -0.10
N LEU A 266 -25.60 17.23 -0.82
CA LEU A 266 -24.55 18.24 -0.84
C LEU A 266 -24.96 19.49 -1.64
N CYS A 267 -25.53 19.32 -2.84
CA CYS A 267 -26.07 20.44 -3.63
C CYS A 267 -27.32 21.05 -2.98
N SER A 268 -28.17 20.25 -2.32
CA SER A 268 -29.35 20.78 -1.63
C SER A 268 -29.02 21.59 -0.38
N SER A 269 -27.83 21.39 0.19
CA SER A 269 -27.35 22.15 1.36
C SER A 269 -26.84 23.56 1.02
N PHE A 270 -26.61 23.87 -0.27
CA PHE A 270 -26.11 25.17 -0.73
C PHE A 270 -27.17 26.05 -1.42
N HIS A 271 -28.47 25.70 -1.36
CA HIS A 271 -29.54 26.56 -1.90
C HIS A 271 -29.69 27.93 -1.21
N TRP A 272 -28.96 28.17 -0.11
CA TRP A 272 -29.01 29.40 0.69
C TRP A 272 -27.93 30.43 0.33
N LEU A 273 -27.09 30.18 -0.68
CA LEU A 273 -26.14 31.17 -1.22
C LEU A 273 -26.78 31.85 -2.45
N PRO A 274 -27.31 33.08 -2.34
CA PRO A 274 -27.78 33.82 -3.51
C PRO A 274 -26.55 34.29 -4.29
N GLY A 275 -26.32 33.75 -5.49
CA GLY A 275 -25.32 34.33 -6.40
C GLY A 275 -24.57 33.39 -7.36
N LEU A 276 -24.69 32.06 -7.23
CA LEU A 276 -24.00 31.10 -8.12
C LEU A 276 -24.97 30.09 -8.73
N ALA A 277 -25.88 30.58 -9.58
CA ALA A 277 -26.59 29.73 -10.51
C ALA A 277 -25.63 29.31 -11.64
N ILE A 278 -24.83 28.27 -11.42
CA ILE A 278 -24.11 27.60 -12.51
C ILE A 278 -25.15 26.77 -13.27
N THR A 279 -25.66 27.33 -14.36
CA THR A 279 -26.43 26.58 -15.35
C THR A 279 -25.48 25.59 -16.02
N TRP A 280 -25.55 24.32 -15.63
CA TRP A 280 -24.94 23.25 -16.42
C TRP A 280 -25.76 23.08 -17.71
N SER A 281 -25.32 23.75 -18.77
CA SER A 281 -25.74 23.43 -20.13
C SER A 281 -25.27 22.02 -20.45
N ASN A 282 -26.23 21.13 -20.67
CA ASN A 282 -25.99 19.74 -21.03
C ASN A 282 -25.55 19.70 -22.51
N SER A 283 -24.29 20.05 -22.78
CA SER A 283 -23.69 19.92 -24.11
C SER A 283 -23.29 18.46 -24.34
N ASN A 284 -24.29 17.62 -24.63
CA ASN A 284 -24.15 16.33 -25.29
C ASN A 284 -25.53 15.92 -25.86
N LYS A 285 -26.06 16.77 -26.74
CA LYS A 285 -26.97 16.34 -27.81
C LYS A 285 -26.25 16.50 -29.14
N ALA A 286 -25.25 15.64 -29.36
CA ALA A 286 -24.86 15.28 -30.72
C ALA A 286 -25.61 13.99 -31.05
N THR A 287 -26.54 14.13 -31.99
CA THR A 287 -27.31 13.10 -32.72
C THR A 287 -26.70 11.69 -32.67
N ALA A 288 -27.33 10.80 -31.90
CA ALA A 288 -27.18 9.36 -32.04
C ALA A 288 -28.40 8.83 -32.81
N ASN A 289 -28.15 8.20 -33.96
CA ASN A 289 -29.15 7.49 -34.74
C ASN A 289 -29.86 6.46 -33.85
N GLN A 290 -31.19 6.45 -33.91
CA GLN A 290 -32.04 5.46 -33.25
C GLN A 290 -31.71 4.05 -33.78
N ILE A 291 -31.07 3.24 -32.94
CA ILE A 291 -31.11 1.79 -33.09
C ILE A 291 -32.33 1.32 -32.29
N ILE A 292 -33.37 0.92 -33.01
CA ILE A 292 -34.57 0.29 -32.44
C ILE A 292 -34.18 -1.16 -32.10
N CYS A 293 -33.94 -1.44 -30.83
CA CYS A 293 -33.93 -2.82 -30.32
C CYS A 293 -35.34 -3.19 -29.85
N GLU A 294 -35.89 -4.22 -30.48
CA GLU A 294 -37.19 -4.80 -30.18
C GLU A 294 -37.21 -5.39 -28.76
N LYS A 295 -38.26 -5.07 -28.00
CA LYS A 295 -38.46 -5.56 -26.61
C LYS A 295 -38.62 -7.07 -26.62
N THR A 296 -37.59 -7.81 -26.22
CA THR A 296 -37.75 -9.21 -25.79
C THR A 296 -38.26 -9.25 -24.35
N VAL A 297 -39.32 -10.02 -24.15
CA VAL A 297 -40.07 -10.19 -22.90
C VAL A 297 -39.15 -10.69 -21.78
N GLU A 298 -39.13 -9.95 -20.67
CA GLU A 298 -38.34 -10.21 -19.47
C GLU A 298 -38.82 -11.49 -18.77
N ARG A 299 -38.06 -12.59 -18.85
CA ARG A 299 -38.27 -13.81 -18.06
C ARG A 299 -37.29 -13.84 -16.89
N ARG A 300 -37.80 -14.08 -15.69
CA ARG A 300 -37.00 -14.24 -14.45
C ARG A 300 -36.16 -15.54 -14.55
N PRO A 301 -34.81 -15.47 -14.40
CA PRO A 301 -33.95 -16.64 -14.50
C PRO A 301 -34.20 -17.61 -13.34
N ARG A 302 -34.09 -18.92 -13.61
CA ARG A 302 -34.46 -19.99 -12.65
C ARG A 302 -33.26 -20.70 -12.02
N SER A 303 -32.02 -20.37 -12.39
CA SER A 303 -30.83 -20.91 -11.74
C SER A 303 -29.60 -19.99 -11.85
N LEU A 304 -28.59 -20.26 -11.01
CA LEU A 304 -27.35 -19.47 -10.92
C LEU A 304 -26.46 -19.61 -12.17
N GLU A 305 -26.62 -20.68 -12.95
CA GLU A 305 -25.89 -20.93 -14.21
C GLU A 305 -26.36 -20.04 -15.37
N GLU A 306 -27.65 -19.68 -15.42
CA GLU A 306 -28.18 -18.75 -16.44
C GLU A 306 -27.64 -17.32 -16.27
N LEU A 307 -27.18 -16.94 -15.07
CA LEU A 307 -26.60 -15.62 -14.81
C LEU A 307 -25.22 -15.44 -15.47
N PHE A 308 -24.52 -16.54 -15.77
CA PHE A 308 -23.15 -16.52 -16.29
C PHE A 308 -23.03 -16.68 -17.82
N GLN A 309 -24.13 -16.98 -18.53
CA GLN A 309 -24.11 -17.16 -19.99
C GLN A 309 -24.47 -15.90 -20.79
N THR A 310 -24.99 -14.83 -20.19
CA THR A 310 -25.50 -13.65 -20.91
C THR A 310 -24.44 -12.65 -21.39
N GLN A 311 -23.14 -12.98 -21.32
CA GLN A 311 -22.06 -12.07 -21.76
C GLN A 311 -21.38 -12.44 -23.09
N SER A 312 -21.80 -13.49 -23.80
CA SER A 312 -21.01 -14.03 -24.94
C SER A 312 -21.60 -13.87 -26.35
N SER A 313 -22.52 -12.93 -26.62
CA SER A 313 -23.00 -12.74 -28.01
C SER A 313 -23.20 -11.27 -28.39
N CYS A 314 -22.13 -10.63 -28.86
CA CYS A 314 -22.22 -9.56 -29.84
C CYS A 314 -21.15 -9.81 -30.91
N SER A 315 -21.52 -10.57 -31.94
CA SER A 315 -20.79 -10.64 -33.21
C SER A 315 -21.15 -9.44 -34.08
N SER A 316 -20.15 -8.76 -34.62
CA SER A 316 -20.29 -7.76 -35.68
C SER A 316 -20.76 -8.41 -36.97
N LEU A 317 -21.92 -8.00 -37.49
CA LEU A 317 -22.32 -8.18 -38.87
C LEU A 317 -22.19 -6.82 -39.57
N GLU A 318 -21.31 -6.82 -40.58
CA GLU A 318 -21.03 -5.82 -41.63
C GLU A 318 -20.64 -4.39 -41.20
#